data_AF-A0A1G2VCD1-F1
#
_entry.id   AF-A0A1G2VCD1-F1
#
_cell.length_a   1.000
_cell.length_b   1.000
_cell.length_c   1.000
_cell.angle_alpha   90.00
_cell.angle_beta   90.00
_cell.angle_gamma   90.00
#
_symmetry.space_group_name_H-M   'P 1'
#
loop_
_entity.id
_entity.type
_entity.pdbx_description
1 polymer ?
#
loop_
_entity_poly.entity_id
_entity_poly.type
_entity_poly.pdbx_seq_one_letter_code
_entity_poly.pdbx_strand_id
1 'polypeptide(L)'
;MKNNAHLGETKEQRLKRFTENHPYEVIATITNSMANNFINELRAVFDNPANPQTTLMFLGTHSIALTIAYGLFNKGGEDGYKLFLENFIDGDTADTKFSTVASRIHGWRNVIAHRWINVAGHSFSYDFEMTEGWKMEDEFLLVNPKIYLDQFLKAFGQGGRIYHYDQVLTTDQMWETAKQRFISKYIDEA
;
A
#
# COMPACT_ATOMS: atom_id res chain seq x y z
N MET A 1 -4.88 -21.61 -1.76
CA MET A 1 -5.51 -20.98 -0.58
C MET A 1 -6.78 -20.27 -1.06
N LYS A 2 -7.91 -20.33 -0.33
CA LYS A 2 -9.13 -19.59 -0.72
C LYS A 2 -9.13 -18.23 -0.01
N ASN A 3 -9.44 -17.14 -0.72
CA ASN A 3 -9.64 -15.84 -0.10
C ASN A 3 -10.97 -15.87 0.66
N ASN A 4 -10.88 -15.92 1.99
CA ASN A 4 -12.02 -16.08 2.89
C ASN A 4 -12.30 -14.78 3.68
N ALA A 5 -11.83 -13.62 3.19
CA ALA A 5 -11.98 -12.34 3.90
C ALA A 5 -13.45 -11.97 4.25
N HIS A 6 -14.41 -12.60 3.57
CA HIS A 6 -15.85 -12.42 3.73
C HIS A 6 -16.54 -13.53 4.55
N LEU A 7 -15.81 -14.53 5.05
CA LEU A 7 -16.40 -15.65 5.81
C LEU A 7 -16.21 -15.42 7.33
N GLY A 8 -17.27 -15.64 8.12
CA GLY A 8 -17.20 -15.77 9.59
C GLY A 8 -17.92 -14.69 10.42
N GLU A 9 -18.27 -13.54 9.84
CA GLU A 9 -18.95 -12.43 10.54
C GLU A 9 -19.88 -11.69 9.57
N THR A 10 -21.12 -11.36 9.97
CA THR A 10 -22.02 -10.56 9.12
C THR A 10 -21.58 -9.09 9.07
N LYS A 11 -22.12 -8.32 8.11
CA LYS A 11 -21.85 -6.87 8.00
C LYS A 11 -22.23 -6.13 9.29
N GLU A 12 -23.37 -6.48 9.88
CA GLU A 12 -23.90 -5.85 11.10
C GLU A 12 -23.03 -6.19 12.32
N GLN A 13 -22.60 -7.44 12.46
CA GLN A 13 -21.70 -7.86 13.54
C GLN A 13 -20.37 -7.12 13.47
N ARG A 14 -19.80 -7.01 12.26
CA ARG A 14 -18.55 -6.30 12.02
C ARG A 14 -18.67 -4.80 12.28
N LEU A 15 -19.75 -4.18 11.81
CA LEU A 15 -20.03 -2.76 12.06
C LEU A 15 -20.19 -2.47 13.56
N LYS A 16 -20.92 -3.33 14.28
CA LYS A 16 -21.06 -3.24 15.74
C LYS A 16 -19.70 -3.30 16.43
N ARG A 17 -18.87 -4.30 16.10
CA ARG A 17 -17.51 -4.45 16.63
C ARG A 17 -16.64 -3.23 16.35
N PHE A 18 -16.69 -2.67 15.14
CA PHE A 18 -15.96 -1.46 14.80
C PHE A 18 -16.46 -0.22 15.53
N THR A 19 -17.77 -0.12 15.79
CA THR A 19 -18.36 1.06 16.43
C THR A 19 -18.12 1.07 17.93
N GLU A 20 -18.29 -0.08 18.59
CA GLU A 20 -18.31 -0.19 20.06
C GLU A 20 -16.91 -0.34 20.69
N ASN A 21 -15.91 -0.79 19.93
CA ASN A 21 -14.56 -1.00 20.46
C ASN A 21 -13.62 0.19 20.22
N HIS A 22 -12.41 0.08 20.80
CA HIS A 22 -11.32 1.04 20.62
C HIS A 22 -11.01 1.26 19.13
N PRO A 23 -10.66 2.48 18.69
CA PRO A 23 -10.26 2.80 17.31
C PRO A 23 -9.26 1.85 16.65
N TYR A 24 -8.34 1.30 17.45
CA TYR A 24 -7.39 0.29 17.00
C TYR A 24 -8.05 -0.91 16.31
N GLU A 25 -9.25 -1.32 16.74
CA GLU A 25 -9.92 -2.53 16.26
C GLU A 25 -10.17 -2.52 14.75
N VAL A 26 -10.71 -1.42 14.20
CA VAL A 26 -10.99 -1.32 12.76
C VAL A 26 -9.70 -1.23 11.95
N ILE A 27 -8.71 -0.49 12.46
CA ILE A 27 -7.42 -0.29 11.80
C ILE A 27 -6.65 -1.62 11.72
N ALA A 28 -6.56 -2.33 12.84
CA ALA A 28 -5.93 -3.64 12.93
C ALA A 28 -6.67 -4.68 12.09
N THR A 29 -8.01 -4.65 12.06
CA THR A 29 -8.79 -5.58 11.23
C THR A 29 -8.48 -5.41 9.74
N ILE A 30 -8.44 -4.17 9.25
CA ILE A 30 -8.19 -3.88 7.83
C ILE A 30 -6.76 -4.26 7.44
N THR A 31 -5.77 -3.86 8.24
CA THR A 31 -4.36 -4.14 7.96
C THR A 31 -4.04 -5.64 8.05
N ASN A 32 -4.59 -6.36 9.03
CA ASN A 32 -4.46 -7.81 9.12
C ASN A 32 -5.17 -8.52 7.96
N SER A 33 -6.32 -8.04 7.53
CA SER A 33 -7.01 -8.57 6.34
C SER A 33 -6.15 -8.40 5.09
N MET A 34 -5.52 -7.23 4.90
CA MET A 34 -4.59 -6.99 3.80
C MET A 34 -3.36 -7.89 3.91
N ALA A 35 -2.77 -8.04 5.09
CA ALA A 35 -1.63 -8.93 5.32
C ALA A 35 -1.94 -10.39 4.95
N ASN A 36 -3.12 -10.87 5.36
CA ASN A 36 -3.51 -12.27 5.17
C ASN A 36 -4.00 -12.61 3.76
N ASN A 37 -4.51 -11.63 3.02
CA ASN A 37 -5.08 -11.87 1.69
C ASN A 37 -4.25 -11.21 0.58
N PHE A 38 -4.08 -9.89 0.62
CA PHE A 38 -3.38 -9.14 -0.43
C PHE A 38 -1.86 -9.32 -0.41
N ILE A 39 -1.21 -9.16 0.74
CA ILE A 39 0.25 -9.29 0.84
C ILE A 39 0.71 -10.70 0.49
N ASN A 40 -0.09 -11.72 0.82
CA ASN A 40 0.20 -13.10 0.44
C ASN A 40 0.17 -13.31 -1.08
N GLU A 41 -0.73 -12.66 -1.81
CA GLU A 41 -0.73 -12.67 -3.28
C GLU A 41 0.50 -11.94 -3.82
N LEU A 42 0.89 -10.81 -3.21
CA LEU A 42 2.07 -10.06 -3.64
C LEU A 42 3.38 -10.84 -3.46
N ARG A 43 3.50 -11.70 -2.43
CA ARG A 43 4.69 -12.55 -2.23
C ARG A 43 5.00 -13.41 -3.45
N ALA A 44 3.96 -13.87 -4.16
CA ALA A 44 4.12 -14.78 -5.28
C ALA A 44 4.44 -14.07 -6.62
N VAL A 45 4.49 -12.74 -6.65
CA VAL A 45 4.67 -11.94 -7.88
C VAL A 45 5.90 -12.35 -8.68
N PHE A 46 6.98 -12.72 -8.01
CA PHE A 46 8.26 -13.09 -8.63
C PHE A 46 8.59 -14.59 -8.54
N ASP A 47 7.66 -15.43 -8.05
CA ASP A 47 7.87 -16.88 -7.94
C ASP A 47 8.05 -17.56 -9.31
N ASN A 48 7.49 -16.97 -10.37
CA ASN A 48 7.73 -17.36 -11.75
C ASN A 48 8.59 -16.30 -12.47
N PRO A 49 9.91 -16.50 -12.57
CA PRO A 49 10.81 -15.54 -13.21
C PRO A 49 10.52 -15.31 -14.70
N ALA A 50 9.87 -16.26 -15.37
CA ALA A 50 9.52 -16.14 -16.79
C ALA A 50 8.28 -15.26 -17.02
N ASN A 51 7.47 -15.00 -15.99
CA ASN A 51 6.27 -14.17 -16.10
C ASN A 51 6.00 -13.40 -14.79
N PRO A 52 6.89 -12.46 -14.42
CA PRO A 52 6.72 -11.67 -13.21
C PRO A 52 5.47 -10.79 -13.32
N GLN A 53 4.61 -10.82 -12.30
CA GLN A 53 3.34 -10.08 -12.28
C GLN A 53 3.51 -8.61 -11.86
N THR A 54 4.55 -7.95 -12.37
CA THR A 54 5.03 -6.63 -11.92
C THR A 54 3.98 -5.53 -12.02
N THR A 55 3.22 -5.50 -13.11
CA THR A 55 2.13 -4.53 -13.29
C THR A 55 1.07 -4.69 -12.19
N LEU A 56 0.66 -5.93 -11.90
CA LEU A 56 -0.32 -6.23 -10.86
C LEU A 56 0.22 -5.89 -9.47
N MET A 57 1.51 -6.10 -9.24
CA MET A 57 2.18 -5.70 -8.00
C MET A 57 2.10 -4.20 -7.75
N PHE A 58 2.40 -3.36 -8.75
CA PHE A 58 2.27 -1.90 -8.62
C PHE A 58 0.81 -1.49 -8.39
N LEU A 59 -0.16 -2.12 -9.07
CA LEU A 59 -1.59 -1.84 -8.84
C LEU A 59 -2.03 -2.23 -7.42
N GLY A 60 -1.64 -3.42 -6.96
CA GLY A 60 -2.00 -3.94 -5.63
C GLY A 60 -1.39 -3.13 -4.50
N THR A 61 -0.08 -2.88 -4.54
CA THR A 61 0.61 -2.05 -3.53
C THR A 61 0.05 -0.64 -3.47
N HIS A 62 -0.32 -0.05 -4.61
CA HIS A 62 -0.93 1.26 -4.65
C HIS A 62 -2.33 1.29 -4.05
N SER A 63 -3.14 0.25 -4.28
CA SER A 63 -4.46 0.12 -3.67
C SER A 63 -4.37 0.04 -2.14
N ILE A 64 -3.43 -0.75 -1.61
CA ILE A 64 -3.16 -0.83 -0.17
C ILE A 64 -2.78 0.55 0.38
N ALA A 65 -1.82 1.21 -0.26
CA ALA A 65 -1.31 2.49 0.15
C ALA A 65 -2.41 3.55 0.25
N LEU A 66 -3.25 3.68 -0.78
CA LEU A 66 -4.33 4.68 -0.78
C LEU A 66 -5.44 4.37 0.21
N THR A 67 -5.79 3.09 0.41
CA THR A 67 -6.81 2.71 1.40
C THR A 67 -6.36 3.08 2.81
N ILE A 68 -5.11 2.79 3.16
CA ILE A 68 -4.57 3.10 4.49
C ILE A 68 -4.35 4.61 4.64
N ALA A 69 -3.79 5.28 3.63
CA ALA A 69 -3.56 6.73 3.67
C ALA A 69 -4.87 7.51 3.85
N TYR A 70 -5.94 7.09 3.17
CA TYR A 70 -7.23 7.73 3.34
C TYR A 70 -7.76 7.56 4.76
N GLY A 71 -7.75 6.32 5.29
CA GLY A 71 -8.27 6.07 6.62
C GLY A 71 -7.47 6.78 7.72
N LEU A 72 -6.14 6.73 7.67
CA LEU A 72 -5.28 7.35 8.68
C LEU A 72 -5.19 8.88 8.53
N PHE A 73 -5.07 9.38 7.30
CA PHE A 73 -4.69 10.78 7.04
C PHE A 73 -5.74 11.60 6.29
N ASN A 74 -6.82 10.99 5.80
CA ASN A 74 -7.77 11.60 4.87
C ASN A 74 -7.09 12.18 3.61
N LYS A 75 -6.09 11.44 3.12
CA LYS A 75 -5.35 11.79 1.90
C LYS A 75 -5.55 10.71 0.87
N GLY A 76 -5.86 11.13 -0.35
CA GLY A 76 -5.93 10.28 -1.53
C GLY A 76 -4.96 10.77 -2.62
N GLY A 77 -5.03 10.15 -3.79
CA GLY A 77 -4.22 10.55 -4.93
C GLY A 77 -2.71 10.43 -4.67
N GLU A 78 -1.94 11.29 -5.32
CA GLU A 78 -0.48 11.30 -5.17
C GLU A 78 -0.04 11.60 -3.74
N ASP A 79 -0.66 12.60 -3.08
CA ASP A 79 -0.32 13.01 -1.71
C ASP A 79 -0.52 11.87 -0.71
N GLY A 80 -1.65 11.15 -0.80
CA GLY A 80 -1.92 10.01 0.07
C GLY A 80 -0.93 8.87 -0.16
N TYR A 81 -0.60 8.60 -1.43
CA TYR A 81 0.38 7.59 -1.77
C TYR A 81 1.77 7.92 -1.25
N LYS A 82 2.24 9.15 -1.45
CA LYS A 82 3.53 9.63 -0.94
C LYS A 82 3.59 9.52 0.58
N LEU A 83 2.58 10.04 1.28
CA LEU A 83 2.54 10.04 2.74
C LEU A 83 2.54 8.61 3.31
N PHE A 84 1.87 7.66 2.64
CA PHE A 84 1.94 6.25 3.01
C PHE A 84 3.37 5.68 2.89
N LEU A 85 4.05 5.96 1.78
CA LEU A 85 5.42 5.49 1.59
C LEU A 85 6.36 6.04 2.67
N GLU A 86 6.28 7.34 2.95
CA GLU A 86 7.12 8.02 3.95
C GLU A 86 6.98 7.41 5.35
N ASN A 87 5.76 7.07 5.76
CA ASN A 87 5.50 6.58 7.11
C ASN A 87 5.77 5.08 7.26
N PHE A 88 5.53 4.27 6.21
CA PHE A 88 5.44 2.82 6.37
C PHE A 88 6.41 2.02 5.50
N ILE A 89 6.80 2.52 4.32
CA ILE A 89 7.49 1.71 3.31
C ILE A 89 8.94 2.13 3.13
N ASP A 90 9.25 3.41 3.22
CA ASP A 90 10.59 3.92 2.96
C ASP A 90 11.66 3.21 3.79
N GLY A 91 12.69 2.72 3.11
CA GLY A 91 13.85 2.12 3.76
C GLY A 91 14.81 3.17 4.34
N ASP A 92 15.92 2.67 4.86
CA ASP A 92 16.88 3.51 5.60
C ASP A 92 17.91 4.19 4.67
N THR A 93 18.02 3.74 3.42
CA THR A 93 18.95 4.28 2.41
C THR A 93 18.23 5.20 1.43
N ALA A 94 18.94 6.13 0.79
CA ALA A 94 18.34 7.10 -0.12
C ALA A 94 17.58 6.42 -1.30
N ASP A 95 18.15 5.35 -1.85
CA ASP A 95 17.58 4.58 -2.95
C ASP A 95 16.39 3.68 -2.54
N THR A 96 16.12 3.55 -1.24
CA THR A 96 14.94 2.83 -0.72
C THR A 96 13.86 3.78 -0.18
N LYS A 97 14.09 5.10 -0.26
CA LYS A 97 13.08 6.14 0.02
C LYS A 97 12.21 6.41 -1.20
N PHE A 98 11.33 5.47 -1.52
CA PHE A 98 10.44 5.54 -2.67
C PHE A 98 9.47 6.73 -2.62
N SER A 99 9.18 7.27 -1.43
CA SER A 99 8.45 8.53 -1.30
C SER A 99 9.04 9.69 -2.12
N THR A 100 10.37 9.72 -2.27
CA THR A 100 11.11 10.73 -3.04
C THR A 100 10.69 10.75 -4.51
N VAL A 101 10.32 9.58 -5.04
CA VAL A 101 9.89 9.37 -6.42
C VAL A 101 8.40 9.00 -6.52
N ALA A 102 7.62 9.23 -5.45
CA ALA A 102 6.22 8.82 -5.34
C ALA A 102 5.35 9.37 -6.47
N SER A 103 5.57 10.62 -6.89
CA SER A 103 4.84 11.24 -8.01
C SER A 103 4.97 10.45 -9.30
N ARG A 104 6.20 10.04 -9.63
CA ARG A 104 6.50 9.27 -10.85
C ARG A 104 5.92 7.86 -10.76
N ILE A 105 6.01 7.20 -9.61
CA ILE A 105 5.40 5.87 -9.42
C ILE A 105 3.86 5.95 -9.46
N HIS A 106 3.26 6.96 -8.83
CA HIS A 106 1.81 7.21 -8.88
C HIS A 106 1.34 7.48 -10.32
N GLY A 107 2.05 8.33 -11.05
CA GLY A 107 1.81 8.62 -12.46
C GLY A 107 1.91 7.37 -13.32
N TRP A 108 2.97 6.58 -13.14
CA TRP A 108 3.16 5.31 -13.82
C TRP A 108 2.02 4.33 -13.54
N ARG A 109 1.56 4.22 -12.29
CA ARG A 109 0.38 3.43 -11.91
C ARG A 109 -0.85 3.85 -12.71
N ASN A 110 -1.10 5.15 -12.87
CA ASN A 110 -2.23 5.63 -13.68
C ASN A 110 -2.10 5.26 -15.16
N VAL A 111 -0.88 5.27 -15.71
CA VAL A 111 -0.60 4.85 -17.08
C VAL A 111 -0.92 3.37 -17.26
N ILE A 112 -0.36 2.50 -16.41
CA ILE A 112 -0.59 1.06 -16.54
C ILE A 112 -2.04 0.65 -16.26
N ALA A 113 -2.76 1.41 -15.40
CA ALA A 113 -4.16 1.13 -15.09
C ALA A 113 -5.14 1.56 -16.19
N HIS A 114 -4.89 2.69 -16.87
CA HIS A 114 -5.91 3.36 -17.69
C HIS A 114 -5.43 3.79 -19.08
N ARG A 115 -4.12 3.74 -19.37
CA ARG A 115 -3.52 4.28 -20.60
C ARG A 115 -2.43 3.36 -21.13
N TRP A 116 -2.65 2.05 -21.09
CA TRP A 116 -1.63 1.03 -21.42
C TRP A 116 -0.92 1.28 -22.77
N ILE A 117 -1.64 1.72 -23.80
CA ILE A 117 -1.05 2.04 -25.13
C ILE A 117 0.01 3.15 -25.04
N ASN A 118 -0.10 4.06 -24.07
CA ASN A 118 0.81 5.20 -23.92
C ASN A 118 2.11 4.85 -23.20
N VAL A 119 2.28 3.61 -22.71
CA VAL A 119 3.48 3.15 -21.98
C VAL A 119 4.79 3.55 -22.69
N ALA A 120 4.85 3.44 -24.02
CA ALA A 120 6.03 3.76 -24.82
C ALA A 120 6.47 5.24 -24.77
N GLY A 121 5.61 6.15 -24.29
CA GLY A 121 5.89 7.59 -24.20
C GLY A 121 6.26 8.08 -22.80
N HIS A 122 6.45 7.19 -21.82
CA HIS A 122 6.71 7.57 -20.43
C HIS A 122 8.15 7.30 -19.99
N SER A 123 8.68 8.22 -19.18
CA SER A 123 10.05 8.15 -18.63
C SER A 123 10.12 7.28 -17.36
N PHE A 124 9.70 6.02 -17.47
CA PHE A 124 9.67 5.03 -16.38
C PHE A 124 9.96 3.62 -16.91
N SER A 125 10.83 2.85 -16.26
CA SER A 125 11.00 1.42 -16.53
C SER A 125 11.36 0.62 -15.28
N TYR A 126 11.29 -0.70 -15.43
CA TYR A 126 11.73 -1.66 -14.45
C TYR A 126 13.14 -2.14 -14.79
N ASP A 127 14.02 -2.17 -13.79
CA ASP A 127 15.33 -2.81 -13.88
C ASP A 127 15.46 -3.79 -12.71
N PHE A 128 15.43 -5.09 -13.01
CA PHE A 128 15.47 -6.16 -12.02
C PHE A 128 16.87 -6.52 -11.53
N GLU A 129 17.89 -6.01 -12.22
CA GLU A 129 19.29 -6.36 -12.02
C GLU A 129 20.07 -5.25 -11.32
N MET A 130 19.54 -4.01 -11.29
CA MET A 130 20.17 -2.94 -10.51
C MET A 130 20.12 -3.21 -9.01
N THR A 131 21.14 -2.74 -8.30
CA THR A 131 21.28 -2.96 -6.85
C THR A 131 20.48 -1.96 -6.01
N GLU A 132 20.19 -0.81 -6.59
CA GLU A 132 19.45 0.29 -5.98
C GLU A 132 17.94 0.06 -6.06
N GLY A 133 17.18 0.53 -5.07
CA GLY A 133 15.72 0.48 -5.13
C GLY A 133 15.14 1.32 -6.27
N TRP A 134 15.70 2.52 -6.47
CA TRP A 134 15.42 3.37 -7.62
C TRP A 134 16.63 4.23 -7.98
N LYS A 135 16.71 4.65 -9.25
CA LYS A 135 17.66 5.68 -9.71
C LYS A 135 17.03 6.53 -10.80
N MET A 136 17.53 7.75 -10.92
CA MET A 136 17.24 8.63 -12.05
C MET A 136 18.37 8.51 -13.07
N GLU A 137 18.03 8.21 -14.31
CA GLU A 137 18.92 8.33 -15.47
C GLU A 137 18.35 9.44 -16.36
N ASP A 138 18.96 10.62 -16.29
CA ASP A 138 18.42 11.86 -16.85
C ASP A 138 16.96 12.11 -16.37
N GLU A 139 15.99 12.10 -17.27
CA GLU A 139 14.57 12.25 -16.96
C GLU A 139 13.86 10.93 -16.67
N PHE A 140 14.56 9.81 -16.76
CA PHE A 140 14.01 8.47 -16.72
C PHE A 140 14.14 7.86 -15.32
N LEU A 141 13.01 7.42 -14.75
CA LEU A 141 13.02 6.71 -13.48
C LEU A 141 13.14 5.21 -13.73
N LEU A 142 14.21 4.61 -13.21
CA LEU A 142 14.36 3.17 -13.10
C LEU A 142 13.99 2.73 -11.69
N VAL A 143 13.16 1.70 -11.57
CA VAL A 143 12.76 1.10 -10.29
C VAL A 143 13.08 -0.39 -10.30
N ASN A 144 13.63 -0.90 -9.19
CA ASN A 144 13.84 -2.32 -9.00
C ASN A 144 12.60 -2.87 -8.33
N PRO A 145 11.75 -3.64 -9.05
CA PRO A 145 10.49 -4.09 -8.50
C PRO A 145 10.65 -5.05 -7.33
N LYS A 146 11.76 -5.82 -7.27
CA LYS A 146 12.04 -6.74 -6.17
C LYS A 146 12.30 -5.97 -4.88
N ILE A 147 13.17 -4.96 -4.93
CA ILE A 147 13.48 -4.13 -3.75
C ILE A 147 12.25 -3.34 -3.31
N TYR A 148 11.50 -2.77 -4.25
CA TYR A 148 10.26 -2.07 -3.95
C TYR A 148 9.24 -2.97 -3.23
N LEU A 149 9.01 -4.19 -3.74
CA LEU A 149 8.14 -5.16 -3.09
C LEU A 149 8.67 -5.59 -1.72
N ASP A 150 9.97 -5.83 -1.59
CA ASP A 150 10.58 -6.24 -0.32
C ASP A 150 10.34 -5.21 0.78
N GLN A 151 10.34 -3.91 0.46
CA GLN A 151 9.98 -2.88 1.44
C GLN A 151 8.53 -3.03 1.93
N PHE A 152 7.59 -3.31 1.03
CA PHE A 152 6.20 -3.62 1.42
C PHE A 152 6.12 -4.89 2.26
N LEU A 153 6.80 -5.96 1.87
CA LEU A 153 6.79 -7.22 2.62
C LEU A 153 7.39 -7.06 4.03
N LYS A 154 8.45 -6.24 4.17
CA LYS A 154 9.04 -5.88 5.46
C LYS A 154 8.08 -5.05 6.30
N ALA A 155 7.41 -4.06 5.70
CA ALA A 155 6.46 -3.21 6.40
C ALA A 155 5.29 -3.99 7.02
N PHE A 156 4.85 -5.08 6.36
CA PHE A 156 3.81 -6.00 6.84
C PHE A 156 4.36 -7.25 7.56
N GLY A 157 5.69 -7.33 7.76
CA GLY A 157 6.33 -8.42 8.49
C GLY A 157 6.18 -8.30 10.00
N GLN A 158 6.77 -9.25 10.73
CA GLN A 158 6.80 -9.20 12.20
C GLN A 158 7.50 -7.92 12.68
N GLY A 159 6.81 -7.11 13.49
CA GLY A 159 7.32 -5.83 13.98
C GLY A 159 7.39 -4.73 12.90
N GLY A 160 6.80 -4.96 11.73
CA GLY A 160 6.81 -4.03 10.61
C GLY A 160 6.11 -2.71 10.91
N ARG A 161 6.55 -1.65 10.23
CA ARG A 161 6.08 -0.27 10.48
C ARG A 161 4.58 -0.08 10.29
N ILE A 162 3.93 -0.94 9.50
CA ILE A 162 2.48 -0.86 9.27
C ILE A 162 1.65 -1.07 10.54
N TYR A 163 2.23 -1.61 11.61
CA TYR A 163 1.53 -1.89 12.87
C TYR A 163 1.77 -0.84 13.96
N HIS A 164 2.70 0.10 13.74
CA HIS A 164 3.06 1.16 14.69
C HIS A 164 2.20 2.41 14.50
N TYR A 165 0.88 2.25 14.54
CA TYR A 165 -0.07 3.35 14.30
C TYR A 165 0.06 4.48 15.31
N ASP A 166 0.50 4.17 16.54
CA ASP A 166 0.77 5.11 17.62
C ASP A 166 1.85 6.15 17.26
N GLN A 167 2.76 5.81 16.33
CA GLN A 167 3.76 6.74 15.82
C GLN A 167 3.16 7.82 14.91
N VAL A 168 1.98 7.57 14.33
CA VAL A 168 1.29 8.49 13.41
C VAL A 168 -0.03 9.03 13.96
N LEU A 169 -0.67 8.32 14.90
CA LEU A 169 -1.88 8.71 15.62
C LEU A 169 -1.51 8.98 17.09
N THR A 170 -1.09 10.21 17.36
CA THR A 170 -0.49 10.55 18.66
C THR A 170 -1.49 11.11 19.68
N THR A 171 -2.77 11.21 19.33
CA THR A 171 -3.83 11.73 20.21
C THR A 171 -5.12 10.92 20.06
N ASP A 172 -5.92 10.83 21.12
CA ASP A 172 -7.22 10.14 21.11
C ASP A 172 -8.14 10.67 20.00
N GLN A 173 -8.11 11.98 19.76
CA GLN A 173 -8.89 12.59 18.68
C GLN A 173 -8.46 12.08 17.30
N MET A 174 -7.16 11.88 17.06
CA MET A 174 -6.67 11.32 15.79
C MET A 174 -7.12 9.87 15.62
N TRP A 175 -7.07 9.07 16.69
CA TRP A 175 -7.57 7.70 16.70
C TRP A 175 -9.04 7.63 16.35
N GLU A 176 -9.89 8.38 17.05
CA GLU A 176 -11.33 8.41 16.79
C GLU A 176 -11.63 8.91 15.37
N THR A 177 -10.92 9.94 14.89
CA THR A 177 -11.11 10.46 13.54
C THR A 177 -10.74 9.41 12.47
N ALA A 178 -9.64 8.67 12.66
CA ALA A 178 -9.26 7.59 11.76
C ALA A 178 -10.29 6.45 11.76
N LYS A 179 -10.78 6.05 12.94
CA LYS A 179 -11.87 5.08 13.09
C LYS A 179 -13.09 5.48 12.28
N GLN A 180 -13.56 6.72 12.41
CA GLN A 180 -14.74 7.20 11.67
C GLN A 180 -14.54 7.15 10.15
N ARG A 181 -13.35 7.48 9.64
CA ARG A 181 -13.05 7.41 8.19
C ARG A 181 -13.10 5.98 7.67
N PHE A 182 -12.51 5.03 8.40
CA PHE A 182 -12.57 3.62 8.02
C PHE A 182 -13.99 3.06 8.08
N ILE A 183 -14.77 3.43 9.10
CA ILE A 183 -16.17 3.02 9.23
C ILE A 183 -17.03 3.62 8.11
N SER A 184 -16.89 4.92 7.80
CA SER A 184 -17.62 5.57 6.70
C SER A 184 -17.38 4.85 5.37
N LYS A 185 -16.12 4.56 5.01
CA LYS A 185 -15.85 3.75 3.81
C LYS A 185 -16.50 2.37 3.85
N TYR A 186 -16.48 1.70 5.00
CA TYR A 186 -17.11 0.39 5.16
C TYR A 186 -18.65 0.43 5.00
N ILE A 187 -19.28 1.56 5.33
CA ILE A 187 -20.73 1.76 5.18
C ILE A 187 -21.07 2.21 3.75
N ASP A 188 -20.38 3.23 3.24
CA ASP A 188 -20.74 3.96 2.02
C ASP A 188 -20.40 3.18 0.73
N GLU A 189 -19.40 2.29 0.77
CA GLU A 189 -18.92 1.52 -0.39
C GLU A 189 -19.38 0.04 -0.38
N ALA A 190 -20.35 -0.33 0.46
CA ALA A 190 -20.84 -1.71 0.63
C ALA A 190 -22.31 -1.88 0.27
#